data_AF-A0A6I3M0N9-F1
#
_entry.id   AF-A0A6I3M0N9-F1
#
_cell.length_a   1.000
_cell.length_b   1.000
_cell.length_c   1.000
_cell.angle_alpha   90.00
_cell.angle_beta   90.00
_cell.angle_gamma   90.00
#
_symmetry.space_group_name_H-M   'P 1'
#
loop_
_entity.id
_entity.type
_entity.pdbx_description
1 polymer ?
#
loop_
_entity_poly.entity_id
_entity_poly.type
_entity_poly.pdbx_seq_one_letter_code
_entity_poly.pdbx_strand_id
1 'polypeptide(L)'
;MTVENLFTDVLNNLVEAQYESYVFSQKLGERDNNLLPIPTAEIKQITLDINYAYEKKDEIGYQESFDIALIFSKMKRLIKKTLLRYQKKIIDEVDLSPESSNVKWLEIKKNLSSGKLIDFMLTDIKTPFVNELDTLLNKSNEKELEHYQIVANTLIPLAQDTVERNVLNHQHMAPFSKHISLDHVSEKVKNNLDKHIEEIDDSVKSSVKYIPKSINIIVDAQLLKELPPDAIQKAKVVMKMRNIMVERVPANTSEK
;
A
#
# COMPACT_ATOMS: atom_id res chain seq x y z
N MET A 1 1.20 -21.36 17.38
CA MET A 1 0.16 -20.71 18.19
C MET A 1 0.25 -19.22 17.91
N THR A 2 -0.79 -18.59 17.36
CA THR A 2 -0.80 -17.15 17.08
C THR A 2 -1.14 -16.37 18.37
N VAL A 3 -0.74 -15.09 18.45
CA VAL A 3 -1.07 -14.22 19.59
C VAL A 3 -2.58 -14.13 19.80
N GLU A 4 -3.34 -14.13 18.71
CA GLU A 4 -4.81 -14.14 18.71
C GLU A 4 -5.41 -15.36 19.44
N ASN A 5 -4.85 -16.56 19.21
CA ASN A 5 -5.33 -17.77 19.88
C ASN A 5 -5.05 -17.74 21.39
N LEU A 6 -3.89 -17.20 21.79
CA LEU A 6 -3.54 -17.05 23.21
C LEU A 6 -4.53 -16.16 23.96
N PHE A 7 -4.92 -15.02 23.36
CA PHE A 7 -5.93 -14.13 23.96
C PHE A 7 -7.32 -14.77 24.00
N THR A 8 -7.67 -15.54 22.97
CA THR A 8 -8.95 -16.26 22.90
C THR A 8 -9.05 -17.31 24.02
N ASP A 9 -7.99 -18.08 24.26
CA ASP A 9 -7.95 -19.10 25.31
C ASP A 9 -8.02 -18.47 26.71
N VAL A 10 -7.33 -17.34 26.92
CA VAL A 10 -7.39 -16.59 28.18
C VAL A 10 -8.81 -16.09 28.46
N LEU A 11 -9.52 -15.58 27.44
CA LEU A 11 -10.91 -15.14 27.58
C LEU A 11 -11.85 -16.31 27.86
N ASN A 12 -11.69 -17.44 27.18
CA ASN A 12 -12.51 -18.63 27.39
C ASN A 12 -12.38 -19.17 28.82
N ASN A 13 -11.16 -19.26 29.35
CA ASN A 13 -10.90 -19.68 30.74
C ASN A 13 -11.53 -18.72 31.76
N LEU A 14 -11.59 -17.43 31.45
CA LEU A 14 -12.22 -16.41 32.30
C LEU A 14 -13.74 -16.61 32.36
N VAL A 15 -14.35 -16.85 31.20
CA VAL A 15 -15.79 -17.15 31.08
C VAL A 15 -16.14 -18.44 31.82
N GLU A 16 -15.31 -19.48 31.68
CA GLU A 16 -15.50 -20.75 32.38
C GLU A 16 -15.40 -20.58 33.89
N ALA A 17 -14.37 -19.89 34.40
CA ALA A 17 -14.23 -19.58 35.82
C ALA A 17 -15.41 -18.74 36.38
N GLN A 18 -15.95 -17.83 35.57
CA GLN A 18 -17.13 -17.04 35.92
C GLN A 18 -18.39 -17.91 35.99
N TYR A 19 -18.54 -18.85 35.07
CA TYR A 19 -19.64 -19.81 35.04
C TYR A 19 -19.58 -20.78 36.22
N GLU A 20 -18.40 -21.33 36.54
CA GLU A 20 -18.22 -22.18 37.71
C GLU A 20 -18.52 -21.44 39.02
N SER A 21 -18.09 -20.17 39.12
CA SER A 21 -18.40 -19.30 40.26
C SER A 21 -19.91 -19.07 40.42
N TYR A 22 -20.63 -18.93 39.30
CA TYR A 22 -22.08 -18.84 39.27
C TYR A 22 -22.76 -20.14 39.74
N VAL A 23 -22.37 -21.29 39.19
CA VAL A 23 -22.92 -22.62 39.58
C VAL A 23 -22.66 -22.91 41.06
N PHE A 24 -21.48 -22.57 41.57
CA PHE A 24 -21.14 -22.71 42.98
C PHE A 24 -22.03 -21.84 43.87
N SER A 25 -22.27 -20.58 43.50
CA SER A 25 -23.17 -19.67 44.23
C SER A 25 -24.61 -20.18 44.23
N GLN A 26 -25.11 -20.71 43.11
CA GLN A 26 -26.43 -21.35 43.05
C GLN A 26 -26.55 -22.55 44.02
N LYS A 27 -25.57 -23.47 44.00
CA LYS A 27 -25.54 -24.64 44.90
C LYS A 27 -25.53 -24.26 46.39
N LEU A 28 -24.91 -23.14 46.74
CA LEU A 28 -24.93 -22.61 48.10
C LEU A 28 -26.26 -21.92 48.44
N GLY A 29 -26.84 -21.17 47.51
CA GLY A 29 -28.14 -20.52 47.68
C GLY A 29 -29.30 -21.50 47.89
N GLU A 30 -29.24 -22.68 47.27
CA GLU A 30 -30.20 -23.79 47.49
C GLU A 30 -30.22 -24.31 48.94
N ARG A 31 -29.16 -24.05 49.73
CA ARG A 31 -29.06 -24.53 51.12
C ARG A 31 -29.54 -23.53 52.18
N ASP A 32 -29.51 -22.23 51.88
CA ASP A 32 -29.77 -21.18 52.89
C ASP A 32 -30.78 -20.09 52.46
N ASN A 33 -31.50 -20.25 51.34
CA ASN A 33 -32.52 -19.32 50.83
C ASN A 33 -32.09 -17.85 50.68
N ASN A 34 -30.79 -17.55 50.79
CA ASN A 34 -30.21 -16.23 50.60
C ASN A 34 -29.48 -16.16 49.26
N LEU A 35 -29.74 -15.10 48.50
CA LEU A 35 -28.98 -14.76 47.30
C LEU A 35 -27.55 -14.38 47.70
N LEU A 36 -26.61 -15.29 47.50
CA LEU A 36 -25.19 -15.02 47.73
C LEU A 36 -24.60 -14.23 46.56
N PRO A 37 -23.74 -13.23 46.82
CA PRO A 37 -23.05 -12.50 45.77
C PRO A 37 -22.16 -13.46 44.98
N ILE A 38 -22.31 -13.45 43.66
CA ILE A 38 -21.46 -14.24 42.75
C ILE A 38 -20.08 -13.58 42.71
N PRO A 39 -19.00 -14.26 43.10
CA PRO A 39 -17.66 -13.71 42.95
C PRO A 39 -17.34 -13.53 41.46
N THR A 40 -16.86 -12.34 41.09
CA THR A 40 -16.35 -12.07 39.74
C THR A 40 -14.91 -12.52 39.63
N ALA A 41 -14.62 -13.41 38.69
CA ALA A 41 -13.27 -13.74 38.27
C ALA A 41 -12.68 -12.54 37.53
N GLU A 42 -11.52 -12.05 37.98
CA GLU A 42 -10.85 -10.89 37.40
C GLU A 42 -9.44 -11.27 36.95
N ILE A 43 -9.13 -11.09 35.67
CA ILE A 43 -7.74 -11.13 35.20
C ILE A 43 -7.13 -9.78 35.46
N LYS A 44 -6.25 -9.68 36.48
CA LYS A 44 -5.54 -8.44 36.80
C LYS A 44 -4.33 -8.19 35.90
N GLN A 45 -3.69 -9.27 35.44
CA GLN A 45 -2.45 -9.21 34.69
C GLN A 45 -2.29 -10.41 33.77
N ILE A 46 -1.91 -10.16 32.52
CA ILE A 46 -1.42 -11.16 31.56
C ILE A 46 0.07 -10.91 31.37
N THR A 47 0.87 -11.95 31.49
CA THR A 47 2.32 -11.87 31.27
C THR A 47 2.69 -12.79 30.13
N LEU A 48 3.34 -12.24 29.11
CA LEU A 48 3.84 -12.97 27.96
C LEU A 48 5.37 -12.90 27.96
N ASP A 49 6.01 -14.06 28.12
CA ASP A 49 7.46 -14.21 28.02
C ASP A 49 7.79 -14.78 26.62
N ILE A 50 8.53 -14.02 25.82
CA ILE A 50 8.93 -14.38 24.45
C ILE A 50 10.44 -14.54 24.43
N ASN A 51 10.91 -15.72 24.02
CA ASN A 51 12.28 -15.90 23.58
C ASN A 51 12.33 -15.65 22.07
N TYR A 52 13.30 -14.85 21.62
CA TYR A 52 13.49 -14.58 20.19
C TYR A 52 14.98 -14.42 19.88
N ALA A 53 15.35 -14.57 18.62
CA ALA A 53 16.70 -14.28 18.15
C ALA A 53 16.61 -13.50 16.85
N TYR A 54 17.60 -12.67 16.57
CA TYR A 54 17.73 -12.06 15.25
C TYR A 54 18.28 -13.10 14.28
N GLU A 55 17.68 -13.19 13.09
CA GLU A 55 18.25 -13.98 12.01
C GLU A 55 19.60 -13.34 11.63
N LYS A 56 20.71 -13.96 12.05
CA LYS A 56 22.07 -13.43 11.81
C LYS A 56 22.32 -13.42 10.30
N LYS A 57 22.02 -12.30 9.65
CA LYS A 57 22.48 -11.92 8.30
C LYS A 57 22.34 -10.43 7.99
N ASP A 58 21.41 -9.71 8.61
CA ASP A 58 21.23 -8.29 8.30
C ASP A 58 21.84 -7.36 9.36
N GLU A 59 22.79 -6.54 8.90
CA GLU A 59 23.36 -5.45 9.69
C GLU A 59 22.25 -4.54 10.21
N ILE A 60 22.25 -4.28 11.51
CA ILE A 60 21.50 -3.18 12.11
C ILE A 60 21.95 -1.90 11.41
N GLY A 61 21.03 -1.24 10.71
CA GLY A 61 21.36 -0.07 9.91
C GLY A 61 20.17 0.50 9.16
N TYR A 62 20.45 1.52 8.36
CA TYR A 62 19.48 2.11 7.44
C TYR A 62 19.73 1.56 6.04
N GLN A 63 18.67 1.38 5.27
CA GLN A 63 18.75 1.15 3.83
C GLN A 63 18.20 2.36 3.09
N GLU A 64 18.77 2.61 1.92
CA GLU A 64 18.23 3.56 0.97
C GLU A 64 16.88 3.06 0.45
N SER A 65 15.92 3.96 0.42
CA SER A 65 14.59 3.76 -0.13
C SER A 65 14.16 5.05 -0.82
N PHE A 66 13.28 4.93 -1.81
CA PHE A 66 12.83 6.03 -2.65
C PHE A 66 11.39 6.41 -2.30
N ASP A 67 11.16 7.69 -2.07
CA ASP A 67 9.80 8.25 -1.97
C ASP A 67 9.19 8.40 -3.36
N ILE A 68 8.53 7.33 -3.81
CA ILE A 68 7.95 7.26 -5.16
C ILE A 68 6.85 8.32 -5.37
N ALA A 69 6.09 8.65 -4.32
CA ALA A 69 5.07 9.69 -4.41
C ALA A 69 5.69 11.08 -4.64
N LEU A 70 6.84 11.35 -4.01
CA LEU A 70 7.61 12.57 -4.24
C LEU A 70 8.22 12.61 -5.64
N ILE A 71 8.76 11.48 -6.14
CA ILE A 71 9.25 11.37 -7.53
C ILE A 71 8.11 11.73 -8.51
N PHE A 72 6.94 11.12 -8.36
CA PHE A 72 5.79 11.44 -9.20
C PHE A 72 5.41 12.93 -9.12
N SER A 73 5.38 13.51 -7.92
CA SER A 73 5.04 14.91 -7.73
C SER A 73 6.02 15.85 -8.44
N LYS A 74 7.32 15.60 -8.33
CA LYS A 74 8.37 16.39 -9.00
C LYS A 74 8.32 16.24 -10.52
N MET A 75 8.10 15.01 -11.00
CA MET A 75 8.02 14.75 -12.44
C MET A 75 6.66 15.05 -13.07
N LYS A 76 5.63 15.40 -12.28
CA LYS A 76 4.25 15.63 -12.75
C LYS A 76 4.18 16.50 -13.99
N ARG A 77 4.98 17.58 -14.04
CA ARG A 77 5.06 18.50 -15.18
C ARG A 77 5.62 17.80 -16.42
N LEU A 78 6.67 17.00 -16.27
CA LEU A 78 7.28 16.24 -17.36
C LEU A 78 6.32 15.17 -17.88
N ILE A 79 5.69 14.40 -16.99
CA ILE A 79 4.67 13.40 -17.35
C ILE A 79 3.53 14.05 -18.16
N LYS A 80 3.03 15.21 -17.71
CA LYS A 80 2.02 15.98 -18.44
C LYS A 80 2.50 16.39 -19.84
N LYS A 81 3.75 16.84 -19.99
CA LYS A 81 4.34 17.17 -21.30
C LYS A 81 4.46 15.93 -22.20
N THR A 82 4.82 14.78 -21.64
CA THR A 82 4.91 13.51 -22.37
C THR A 82 3.56 13.10 -22.93
N LEU A 83 2.51 13.12 -22.11
CA LEU A 83 1.13 12.82 -22.56
C LEU A 83 0.62 13.80 -23.63
N LEU A 84 0.90 15.10 -23.46
CA LEU A 84 0.57 16.12 -24.47
C LEU A 84 1.26 15.85 -25.81
N ARG A 85 2.50 15.34 -25.79
CA ARG A 85 3.25 15.02 -27.01
C ARG A 85 2.68 13.80 -27.72
N TYR A 86 2.36 12.73 -26.99
CA TYR A 86 1.65 11.58 -27.55
C TYR A 86 0.38 12.01 -28.26
N GLN A 87 -0.44 12.81 -27.58
CA GLN A 87 -1.69 13.31 -28.14
C GLN A 87 -1.48 14.17 -29.39
N LYS A 88 -0.53 15.11 -29.36
CA LYS A 88 -0.20 15.94 -30.52
C LYS A 88 0.25 15.06 -31.69
N LYS A 89 1.06 14.04 -31.44
CA LYS A 89 1.54 13.13 -32.47
C LYS A 89 0.41 12.31 -33.07
N ILE A 90 -0.52 11.81 -32.25
CA ILE A 90 -1.75 11.15 -32.73
C ILE A 90 -2.55 12.08 -33.64
N ILE A 91 -2.74 13.34 -33.25
CA ILE A 91 -3.42 14.35 -34.08
C ILE A 91 -2.68 14.55 -35.41
N ASP A 92 -1.35 14.72 -35.37
CA ASP A 92 -0.53 14.90 -36.57
C ASP A 92 -0.68 13.70 -37.54
N GLU A 93 -0.66 12.47 -37.03
CA GLU A 93 -0.78 11.24 -37.85
C GLU A 93 -2.18 11.14 -38.49
N VAL A 94 -3.25 11.52 -37.78
CA VAL A 94 -4.61 11.56 -38.37
C VAL A 94 -4.74 12.70 -39.38
N ASP A 95 -4.17 13.88 -39.13
CA ASP A 95 -4.19 15.01 -40.07
C ASP A 95 -3.49 14.68 -41.41
N LEU A 96 -2.53 13.75 -41.41
CA LEU A 96 -1.84 13.26 -42.62
C LEU A 96 -2.59 12.14 -43.34
N SER A 97 -3.66 11.61 -42.73
CA SER A 97 -4.45 10.50 -43.28
C SER A 97 -5.65 11.00 -44.11
N PRO A 98 -6.22 10.16 -45.01
CA PRO A 98 -7.47 10.47 -45.72
C PRO A 98 -8.64 10.82 -44.79
N GLU A 99 -8.66 10.24 -43.59
CA GLU A 99 -9.69 10.42 -42.57
C GLU A 99 -9.73 11.84 -42.00
N SER A 100 -8.68 12.64 -42.18
CA SER A 100 -8.64 14.06 -41.79
C SER A 100 -9.79 14.90 -42.37
N SER A 101 -10.31 14.50 -43.53
CA SER A 101 -11.43 15.15 -44.23
C SER A 101 -12.81 14.89 -43.59
N ASN A 102 -12.89 13.95 -42.65
CA ASN A 102 -14.14 13.60 -41.97
C ASN A 102 -14.60 14.76 -41.07
N VAL A 103 -15.84 15.22 -41.24
CA VAL A 103 -16.41 16.34 -40.46
C VAL A 103 -16.33 16.11 -38.94
N LYS A 104 -16.42 14.85 -38.49
CA LYS A 104 -16.33 14.49 -37.06
C LYS A 104 -14.92 14.69 -36.49
N TRP A 105 -13.88 14.70 -37.32
CA TRP A 105 -12.49 14.86 -36.88
C TRP A 105 -12.25 16.21 -36.20
N LEU A 106 -12.83 17.30 -36.73
CA LEU A 106 -12.68 18.64 -36.16
C LEU A 106 -13.14 18.71 -34.69
N GLU A 107 -14.27 18.07 -34.39
CA GLU A 107 -14.82 18.01 -33.03
C GLU A 107 -13.95 17.14 -32.12
N ILE A 108 -13.52 15.97 -32.61
CA ILE A 108 -12.64 15.07 -31.86
C ILE A 108 -11.30 15.74 -31.56
N LYS A 109 -10.66 16.37 -32.55
CA LYS A 109 -9.40 17.10 -32.41
C LYS A 109 -9.48 18.22 -31.38
N LYS A 110 -10.61 18.94 -31.34
CA LYS A 110 -10.88 19.98 -30.31
C LYS A 110 -10.94 19.37 -28.91
N ASN A 111 -11.62 18.23 -28.75
CA ASN A 111 -11.76 17.54 -27.47
C ASN A 111 -10.45 16.90 -27.02
N LEU A 112 -9.68 16.31 -27.94
CA LEU A 112 -8.32 15.85 -27.67
C LEU A 112 -7.46 16.99 -27.15
N SER A 113 -7.45 18.12 -27.86
CA SER A 113 -6.68 19.31 -27.46
C SER A 113 -7.17 20.00 -26.17
N SER A 114 -8.19 19.46 -25.50
CA SER A 114 -8.66 19.99 -24.22
C SER A 114 -7.73 19.57 -23.06
N GLY A 115 -7.48 20.50 -22.13
CA GLY A 115 -6.68 20.20 -20.94
C GLY A 115 -7.28 19.12 -20.03
N LYS A 116 -8.60 18.92 -20.10
CA LYS A 116 -9.34 17.96 -19.24
C LYS A 116 -8.91 16.51 -19.46
N LEU A 117 -8.71 16.11 -20.72
CA LEU A 117 -8.28 14.74 -21.04
C LEU A 117 -6.86 14.45 -20.52
N ILE A 118 -5.98 15.44 -20.60
CA ILE A 118 -4.61 15.32 -20.07
C ILE A 118 -4.60 15.20 -18.56
N ASP A 119 -5.42 15.98 -17.86
CA ASP A 119 -5.52 15.90 -16.39
C ASP A 119 -6.12 14.56 -15.94
N PHE A 120 -7.07 14.01 -16.72
CA PHE A 120 -7.60 12.66 -16.52
C PHE A 120 -6.51 11.59 -16.71
N MET A 121 -5.80 11.59 -17.83
CA MET A 121 -4.71 10.65 -18.11
C MET A 121 -3.57 10.74 -17.08
N LEU A 122 -3.28 11.95 -16.58
CA LEU A 122 -2.30 12.15 -15.51
C LEU A 122 -2.75 11.53 -14.17
N THR A 123 -4.05 11.47 -13.93
CA THR A 123 -4.61 10.79 -12.75
C THR A 123 -4.56 9.27 -12.93
N ASP A 124 -4.91 8.81 -14.13
CA ASP A 124 -4.93 7.41 -14.52
C ASP A 124 -3.53 6.75 -14.46
N ILE A 125 -2.49 7.47 -14.91
CA ILE A 125 -1.11 6.98 -14.88
C ILE A 125 -0.48 6.94 -13.48
N LYS A 126 -1.01 7.72 -12.51
CA LYS A 126 -0.38 7.90 -11.20
C LYS A 126 -0.22 6.60 -10.43
N THR A 127 -1.31 5.84 -10.30
CA THR A 127 -1.31 4.61 -9.48
C THR A 127 -0.42 3.52 -10.09
N PRO A 128 -0.52 3.20 -11.40
CA PRO A 128 0.41 2.28 -12.05
C PRO A 128 1.87 2.70 -11.88
N PHE A 129 2.17 3.99 -12.11
CA PHE A 129 3.52 4.53 -11.99
C PHE A 129 4.09 4.36 -10.58
N VAL A 130 3.29 4.65 -9.55
CA VAL A 130 3.73 4.50 -8.16
C VAL A 130 3.99 3.04 -7.82
N ASN A 131 3.09 2.13 -8.22
CA ASN A 131 3.21 0.71 -7.87
C ASN A 131 4.41 0.04 -8.57
N GLU A 132 4.61 0.35 -9.85
CA GLU A 132 5.68 -0.23 -10.65
C GLU A 132 7.06 0.27 -10.18
N LEU A 133 7.20 1.58 -9.94
CA LEU A 133 8.45 2.12 -9.40
C LEU A 133 8.74 1.70 -7.96
N ASP A 134 7.73 1.56 -7.10
CA ASP A 134 7.95 1.03 -5.76
C ASP A 134 8.51 -0.39 -5.81
N THR A 135 8.02 -1.19 -6.75
CA THR A 135 8.54 -2.54 -6.97
C THR A 135 9.97 -2.52 -7.48
N LEU A 136 10.28 -1.69 -8.48
CA LEU A 136 11.60 -1.65 -9.11
C LEU A 136 12.69 -0.95 -8.27
N LEU A 137 12.33 0.07 -7.47
CA LEU A 137 13.30 0.86 -6.69
C LEU A 137 13.41 0.43 -5.22
N ASN A 138 12.32 -0.05 -4.60
CA ASN A 138 12.33 -0.38 -3.17
C ASN A 138 12.27 -1.89 -2.88
N LYS A 139 11.77 -2.71 -3.79
CA LYS A 139 11.54 -4.15 -3.56
C LYS A 139 12.38 -5.07 -4.44
N SER A 140 13.00 -4.53 -5.48
CA SER A 140 13.90 -5.25 -6.38
C SER A 140 15.30 -5.34 -5.78
N ASN A 141 15.92 -6.50 -5.91
CA ASN A 141 17.36 -6.69 -5.62
C ASN A 141 18.24 -6.36 -6.85
N GLU A 142 17.64 -5.97 -7.98
CA GLU A 142 18.36 -5.69 -9.23
C GLU A 142 19.00 -4.30 -9.15
N LYS A 143 20.32 -4.28 -8.92
CA LYS A 143 21.14 -3.07 -8.87
C LYS A 143 21.80 -2.71 -10.21
N GLU A 144 21.33 -3.30 -11.32
CA GLU A 144 22.04 -3.21 -12.60
C GLU A 144 21.74 -1.93 -13.40
N LEU A 145 20.61 -1.28 -13.15
CA LEU A 145 20.20 -0.06 -13.86
C LEU A 145 20.34 1.18 -12.98
N GLU A 146 20.81 2.28 -13.57
CA GLU A 146 20.81 3.57 -12.90
C GLU A 146 19.35 4.00 -12.61
N HIS A 147 19.07 4.55 -11.42
CA HIS A 147 17.69 4.79 -11.00
C HIS A 147 16.88 5.71 -11.94
N TYR A 148 17.53 6.65 -12.64
CA TYR A 148 16.84 7.48 -13.66
C TYR A 148 16.41 6.65 -14.88
N GLN A 149 17.17 5.61 -15.26
CA GLN A 149 16.81 4.72 -16.36
C GLN A 149 15.58 3.89 -16.00
N ILE A 150 15.51 3.42 -14.75
CA ILE A 150 14.32 2.72 -14.23
C ILE A 150 13.08 3.63 -14.38
N VAL A 151 13.20 4.89 -13.98
CA VAL A 151 12.09 5.86 -14.08
C VAL A 151 11.71 6.17 -15.53
N ALA A 152 12.68 6.40 -16.41
CA ALA A 152 12.42 6.66 -17.83
C ALA A 152 11.80 5.45 -18.54
N ASN A 153 12.33 4.25 -18.29
CA ASN A 153 11.86 3.00 -18.87
C ASN A 153 10.48 2.59 -18.34
N THR A 154 10.10 3.02 -17.14
CA THR A 154 8.74 2.82 -16.60
C THR A 154 7.75 3.83 -17.20
N LEU A 155 8.17 5.09 -17.38
CA LEU A 155 7.27 6.15 -17.83
C LEU A 155 6.80 5.97 -19.29
N ILE A 156 7.67 5.53 -20.20
CA ILE A 156 7.32 5.44 -21.63
C ILE A 156 6.21 4.42 -21.90
N PRO A 157 6.32 3.15 -21.45
CA PRO A 157 5.26 2.15 -21.61
C PRO A 157 3.96 2.58 -20.93
N LEU A 158 4.03 3.08 -19.68
CA LEU A 158 2.83 3.54 -18.97
C LEU A 158 2.12 4.71 -19.69
N ALA A 159 2.88 5.64 -20.26
CA ALA A 159 2.31 6.74 -21.03
C ALA A 159 1.69 6.24 -22.35
N GLN A 160 2.34 5.29 -23.02
CA GLN A 160 1.81 4.64 -24.22
C GLN A 160 0.49 3.92 -23.92
N ASP A 161 0.46 3.04 -22.92
CA ASP A 161 -0.74 2.28 -22.51
C ASP A 161 -1.90 3.21 -22.11
N THR A 162 -1.57 4.28 -21.37
CA THR A 162 -2.56 5.29 -20.96
C THR A 162 -3.18 5.98 -22.18
N VAL A 163 -2.37 6.32 -23.18
CA VAL A 163 -2.85 6.97 -24.40
C VAL A 163 -3.63 6.00 -25.27
N GLU A 164 -3.16 4.76 -25.41
CA GLU A 164 -3.87 3.73 -26.16
C GLU A 164 -5.27 3.50 -25.57
N ARG A 165 -5.36 3.28 -24.25
CA ARG A 165 -6.62 3.05 -23.55
C ARG A 165 -7.57 4.24 -23.63
N ASN A 166 -7.09 5.46 -23.38
CA ASN A 166 -7.95 6.63 -23.19
C ASN A 166 -8.21 7.41 -24.48
N VAL A 167 -7.34 7.28 -25.49
CA VAL A 167 -7.45 7.98 -26.77
C VAL A 167 -7.81 7.00 -27.88
N LEU A 168 -6.92 6.07 -28.20
CA LEU A 168 -7.03 5.28 -29.42
C LEU A 168 -8.18 4.25 -29.38
N ASN A 169 -8.38 3.63 -28.22
CA ASN A 169 -9.45 2.65 -27.99
C ASN A 169 -10.82 3.30 -27.71
N HIS A 170 -10.90 4.63 -27.71
CA HIS A 170 -12.17 5.32 -27.56
C HIS A 170 -13.05 5.11 -28.81
N GLN A 171 -14.34 4.83 -28.62
CA GLN A 171 -15.26 4.49 -29.72
C GLN A 171 -15.30 5.54 -30.85
N HIS A 172 -15.13 6.83 -30.51
CA HIS A 172 -15.13 7.91 -31.49
C HIS A 172 -13.81 8.01 -32.27
N MET A 173 -12.71 7.43 -31.76
CA MET A 173 -11.41 7.38 -32.41
C MET A 173 -11.26 6.18 -33.36
N ALA A 174 -12.11 5.16 -33.25
CA ALA A 174 -12.05 3.95 -34.07
C ALA A 174 -11.94 4.18 -35.60
N PRO A 175 -12.62 5.19 -36.20
CA PRO A 175 -12.45 5.49 -37.62
C PRO A 175 -11.08 6.07 -37.98
N PHE A 176 -10.35 6.64 -37.02
CA PHE A 176 -9.13 7.42 -37.21
C PHE A 176 -7.86 6.70 -36.75
N SER A 177 -8.00 5.64 -35.94
CA SER A 177 -6.86 4.96 -35.30
C SER A 177 -6.19 3.89 -36.16
N LYS A 178 -6.80 3.47 -37.27
CA LYS A 178 -6.32 2.33 -38.10
C LYS A 178 -4.90 2.47 -38.65
N HIS A 179 -4.42 3.70 -38.88
CA HIS A 179 -3.12 3.97 -39.49
C HIS A 179 -2.07 4.43 -38.48
N ILE A 180 -2.41 4.52 -37.20
CA ILE A 180 -1.53 5.05 -36.17
C ILE A 180 -0.63 3.92 -35.65
N SER A 181 0.67 4.01 -35.92
CA SER A 181 1.67 3.16 -35.27
C SER A 181 2.07 3.76 -33.93
N LEU A 182 1.63 3.16 -32.84
CA LEU A 182 2.02 3.58 -31.49
C LEU A 182 3.54 3.50 -31.29
N ASP A 183 4.20 2.47 -31.81
CA ASP A 183 5.65 2.31 -31.68
C ASP A 183 6.43 3.50 -32.27
N HIS A 184 6.02 3.98 -33.46
CA HIS A 184 6.61 5.17 -34.09
C HIS A 184 6.35 6.45 -33.29
N VAL A 185 5.15 6.58 -32.72
CA VAL A 185 4.82 7.71 -31.84
C VAL A 185 5.67 7.66 -30.57
N SER A 186 5.79 6.48 -29.95
CA SER A 186 6.55 6.24 -28.73
C SER A 186 8.04 6.53 -28.92
N GLU A 187 8.64 6.12 -30.03
CA GLU A 187 10.05 6.44 -30.34
C GLU A 187 10.30 7.96 -30.41
N LYS A 188 9.41 8.70 -31.09
CA LYS A 188 9.49 10.17 -31.16
C LYS A 188 9.32 10.84 -29.80
N VAL A 189 8.48 10.27 -28.92
CA VAL A 189 8.27 10.79 -27.57
C VAL A 189 9.46 10.45 -26.66
N LYS A 190 10.01 9.23 -26.75
CA LYS A 190 11.19 8.78 -26.00
C LYS A 190 12.41 9.67 -26.25
N ASN A 191 12.72 9.95 -27.52
CA ASN A 191 13.79 10.87 -27.91
C ASN A 191 13.65 12.28 -27.30
N ASN A 192 12.45 12.67 -26.87
CA ASN A 192 12.27 13.91 -26.13
C ASN A 192 12.49 13.74 -24.62
N LEU A 193 12.04 12.63 -24.04
CA LEU A 193 12.26 12.34 -22.62
C LEU A 193 13.76 12.26 -22.31
N ASP A 194 14.56 11.72 -23.24
CA ASP A 194 16.02 11.64 -23.11
C ASP A 194 16.68 13.02 -22.98
N LYS A 195 16.05 14.08 -23.48
CA LYS A 195 16.53 15.47 -23.29
C LYS A 195 16.27 16.02 -21.88
N HIS A 196 15.55 15.28 -21.05
CA HIS A 196 15.18 15.63 -19.69
C HIS A 196 15.78 14.65 -18.65
N ILE A 197 16.80 13.87 -19.03
CA ILE A 197 17.44 12.88 -18.14
C ILE A 197 17.93 13.54 -16.84
N GLU A 198 18.57 14.71 -16.90
CA GLU A 198 19.04 15.42 -15.69
C GLU A 198 17.88 15.80 -14.76
N GLU A 199 16.76 16.29 -15.30
CA GLU A 199 15.55 16.63 -14.51
C GLU A 199 14.95 15.39 -13.83
N ILE A 200 15.03 14.22 -14.49
CA ILE A 200 14.59 12.93 -13.94
C ILE A 200 15.54 12.48 -12.83
N ASP A 201 16.84 12.50 -13.09
CA ASP A 201 17.87 12.07 -12.14
C ASP A 201 17.86 12.92 -10.86
N ASP A 202 17.77 14.24 -10.99
CA ASP A 202 17.61 15.16 -9.86
C ASP A 202 16.36 14.86 -9.05
N SER A 203 15.25 14.55 -9.72
CA SER A 203 13.99 14.19 -9.06
C SER A 203 14.11 12.90 -8.25
N VAL A 204 14.86 11.92 -8.75
CA VAL A 204 15.10 10.63 -8.08
C VAL A 204 16.05 10.80 -6.89
N LYS A 205 17.22 11.41 -7.10
CA LYS A 205 18.24 11.62 -6.05
C LYS A 205 17.70 12.41 -4.87
N SER A 206 16.93 13.46 -5.14
CA SER A 206 16.32 14.29 -4.10
C SER A 206 15.10 13.65 -3.42
N SER A 207 14.76 12.41 -3.76
CA SER A 207 13.66 11.64 -3.16
C SER A 207 14.14 10.39 -2.41
N VAL A 208 15.45 10.24 -2.24
CA VAL A 208 16.06 9.21 -1.40
C VAL A 208 15.74 9.47 0.07
N LYS A 209 15.40 8.40 0.77
CA LYS A 209 15.15 8.34 2.21
C LYS A 209 15.95 7.17 2.79
N TYR A 210 16.32 7.31 4.05
CA TYR A 210 16.97 6.25 4.80
C TYR A 210 15.95 5.64 5.76
N ILE A 211 15.54 4.41 5.49
CA ILE A 211 14.60 3.68 6.34
C ILE A 211 15.35 2.62 7.15
N PRO A 212 14.96 2.35 8.41
CA PRO A 212 15.54 1.25 9.16
C PRO A 212 15.36 -0.07 8.40
N LYS A 213 16.43 -0.88 8.30
CA LYS A 213 16.32 -2.23 7.74
C LYS A 213 15.35 -3.05 8.61
N SER A 214 14.44 -3.79 7.96
CA SER A 214 13.55 -4.71 8.66
C SER A 214 14.37 -5.83 9.30
N ILE A 215 14.23 -6.02 10.61
CA ILE A 215 14.95 -7.06 11.33
C ILE A 215 14.06 -8.30 11.36
N ASN A 216 14.51 -9.38 10.72
CA ASN A 216 13.85 -10.67 10.85
C ASN A 216 14.10 -11.24 12.25
N ILE A 217 13.01 -11.57 12.93
CA ILE A 217 13.04 -12.20 14.26
C ILE A 217 12.61 -13.66 14.15
N ILE A 218 13.45 -14.54 14.64
CA ILE A 218 13.14 -15.95 14.83
C ILE A 218 12.45 -16.06 16.19
N VAL A 219 11.20 -16.52 16.18
CA VAL A 219 10.39 -16.78 17.39
C VAL A 219 9.99 -18.25 17.52
N ASP A 220 10.33 -19.08 16.53
CA ASP A 220 10.04 -20.51 16.52
C ASP A 220 10.91 -21.26 17.53
N ALA A 221 10.30 -22.01 18.43
CA ALA A 221 11.00 -22.67 19.53
C ALA A 221 11.95 -23.81 19.08
N GLN A 222 11.72 -24.42 17.91
CA GLN A 222 12.62 -25.43 17.36
C GLN A 222 13.85 -24.74 16.74
N LEU A 223 13.64 -23.71 15.91
CA LEU A 223 14.72 -22.94 15.31
C LEU A 223 15.57 -22.22 16.37
N LEU A 224 14.96 -21.71 17.44
CA LEU A 224 15.68 -21.08 18.55
C LEU A 224 16.59 -22.04 19.32
N LYS A 225 16.29 -23.35 19.36
CA LYS A 225 17.15 -24.36 20.02
C LYS A 225 18.44 -24.61 19.25
N GLU A 226 18.45 -24.34 17.96
CA GLU A 226 19.62 -24.52 17.08
C GLU A 226 20.60 -23.35 17.19
N LEU A 227 20.18 -22.23 17.80
CA LEU A 227 20.99 -21.04 17.98
C LEU A 227 21.77 -21.08 19.31
N PRO A 228 22.97 -20.47 19.35
CA PRO A 228 23.74 -20.41 20.58
C PRO A 228 23.04 -19.50 21.62
N PRO A 229 23.16 -19.79 22.93
CA PRO A 229 22.37 -19.11 23.97
C PRO A 229 22.56 -17.59 24.04
N ASP A 230 23.74 -17.10 23.65
CA ASP A 230 24.11 -15.68 23.56
C ASP A 230 23.36 -14.92 22.46
N ALA A 231 22.82 -15.62 21.46
CA ALA A 231 22.00 -15.04 20.40
C ALA A 231 20.52 -14.91 20.77
N ILE A 232 20.08 -15.57 21.85
CA ILE A 232 18.67 -15.62 22.27
C ILE A 232 18.39 -14.48 23.25
N GLN A 233 17.48 -13.60 22.85
CA GLN A 233 16.93 -12.52 23.66
C GLN A 233 15.63 -12.94 24.32
N LYS A 234 15.31 -12.30 25.46
CA LYS A 234 14.07 -12.50 26.18
C LYS A 234 13.31 -11.18 26.28
N ALA A 235 12.09 -11.15 25.77
CA ALA A 235 11.16 -10.06 25.98
C ALA A 235 10.05 -10.50 26.94
N LYS A 236 9.72 -9.62 27.88
CA LYS A 236 8.61 -9.83 28.81
C LYS A 236 7.59 -8.72 28.62
N VAL A 237 6.41 -9.06 28.13
CA VAL A 237 5.28 -8.15 27.99
C VAL A 237 4.34 -8.37 29.15
N VAL A 238 4.15 -7.34 29.98
CA VAL A 238 3.21 -7.36 31.11
C VAL A 238 2.03 -6.45 30.77
N MET A 239 0.87 -7.05 30.53
CA MET A 239 -0.37 -6.33 30.30
C MET A 239 -1.18 -6.31 31.59
N LYS A 240 -1.41 -5.12 32.16
CA LYS A 240 -2.29 -4.93 33.31
C LYS A 240 -3.69 -4.59 32.81
N MET A 241 -4.68 -5.39 33.17
CA MET A 241 -6.07 -5.12 32.80
C MET A 241 -6.71 -4.21 33.84
N ARG A 242 -7.44 -3.19 33.39
CA ARG A 242 -8.31 -2.41 34.27
C ARG A 242 -9.71 -3.03 34.22
N ASN A 243 -10.36 -3.15 35.38
CA ASN A 243 -11.73 -3.63 35.45
C ASN A 243 -12.63 -2.72 34.60
N ILE A 244 -13.33 -3.31 33.63
CA ILE A 244 -14.45 -2.65 32.98
C ILE A 244 -15.61 -2.77 33.98
N MET A 245 -15.78 -1.75 34.83
CA MET A 245 -17.03 -1.63 35.56
C MET A 245 -18.11 -1.29 34.54
N VAL A 246 -19.06 -2.20 34.35
CA VAL A 246 -20.29 -1.89 33.61
C VAL A 246 -21.02 -0.82 34.42
N GLU A 247 -20.93 0.44 33.99
CA GLU A 247 -21.77 1.50 34.53
C GLU A 247 -23.22 1.08 34.33
N ARG A 248 -23.92 0.76 35.43
CA ARG A 248 -25.37 0.62 35.38
C ARG A 248 -25.92 2.00 35.04
N VAL A 249 -26.35 2.19 33.80
CA VAL A 249 -27.19 3.34 33.44
C VAL A 249 -28.41 3.27 34.35
N PRO A 250 -28.63 4.26 35.23
CA PRO A 250 -29.77 4.24 36.12
C PRO A 250 -31.05 4.21 35.29
N ALA A 251 -32.00 3.34 35.67
CA ALA A 251 -33.28 3.27 35.01
C ALA A 251 -33.94 4.65 35.06
N ASN A 252 -34.25 5.23 33.90
CA ASN A 252 -35.10 6.42 33.79
C ASN A 252 -36.40 6.14 34.55
N THR A 253 -36.56 6.77 35.70
CA THR A 253 -37.84 6.91 36.39
C THR A 253 -38.77 7.66 35.46
N SER A 254 -39.68 6.92 34.84
CA SER A 254 -40.90 7.48 34.25
C SER A 254 -41.82 7.86 35.41
N GLU A 255 -41.79 9.13 35.79
CA GLU A 255 -42.85 9.69 36.64
C GLU A 255 -43.98 10.21 35.76
N LYS A 256 -45.20 9.83 36.20
CA LYS A 256 -46.50 10.24 35.70
C LYS A 256 -46.81 11.69 36.02
#